data_AF-A0A6B3H847-F1
#
_entry.id   AF-A0A6B3H847-F1
#
_cell.length_a   1.000
_cell.length_b   1.000
_cell.length_c   1.000
_cell.angle_alpha   90.00
_cell.angle_beta   90.00
_cell.angle_gamma   90.00
#
_symmetry.space_group_name_H-M   'P 1'
#
loop_
_entity.id
_entity.type
_entity.pdbx_description
1 polymer ?
#
loop_
_entity_poly.entity_id
_entity_poly.type
_entity_poly.pdbx_seq_one_letter_code
_entity_poly.pdbx_strand_id
1 'polypeptide(L)' 'GFAAMGVLELVVHGRDIARGLDIDWTPPAELCAPVVERLFPDAPTGHDPVDTLLWCTGRAELPGLPRQSGWRWDGNVR' A
#
# COMPACT_ATOMS: atom_id res chain seq x y z
N GLY A 1 1.91 -13.10 -4.07
CA GLY A 1 0.91 -14.17 -4.04
C GLY A 1 -0.44 -13.60 -4.45
N PHE A 2 -1.29 -14.37 -5.13
CA PHE A 2 -2.54 -13.86 -5.73
C PHE A 2 -3.48 -13.18 -4.72
N ALA A 3 -3.66 -13.75 -3.52
CA ALA A 3 -4.49 -13.14 -2.48
C ALA A 3 -3.97 -11.76 -2.04
N ALA A 4 -2.67 -11.64 -1.75
CA ALA A 4 -2.08 -10.35 -1.37
C ALA A 4 -2.20 -9.31 -2.48
N MET A 5 -2.06 -9.72 -3.75
CA MET A 5 -2.29 -8.84 -4.90
C MET A 5 -3.75 -8.37 -4.93
N GLY A 6 -4.73 -9.26 -4.80
CA GLY A 6 -6.14 -8.89 -4.75
C GLY A 6 -6.47 -7.93 -3.61
N VAL A 7 -5.92 -8.16 -2.42
CA VAL A 7 -6.11 -7.24 -1.27
C VAL A 7 -5.48 -5.87 -1.57
N LEU A 8 -4.26 -5.83 -2.12
CA LEU A 8 -3.62 -4.59 -2.54
C LEU A 8 -4.51 -3.78 -3.48
N GLU A 9 -4.99 -4.41 -4.54
CA GLU A 9 -5.85 -3.78 -5.55
C GLU A 9 -7.12 -3.20 -4.93
N LEU A 10 -7.82 -3.99 -4.10
CA LEU A 10 -9.06 -3.56 -3.45
C LEU A 10 -8.84 -2.40 -2.47
N VAL A 11 -7.82 -2.50 -1.61
CA VAL A 11 -7.53 -1.49 -0.59
C VAL A 11 -7.12 -0.17 -1.22
N VAL A 12 -6.17 -0.24 -2.16
CA VAL A 12 -5.54 0.95 -2.73
C VAL A 12 -6.50 1.67 -3.67
N HIS A 13 -7.19 0.95 -4.55
CA HIS A 13 -8.18 1.56 -5.45
C HIS A 13 -9.48 1.92 -4.75
N GLY A 14 -9.87 1.18 -3.71
CA GLY A 14 -10.96 1.58 -2.82
C GLY A 14 -10.71 2.95 -2.20
N ARG A 15 -9.47 3.21 -1.77
CA ARG A 15 -9.06 4.53 -1.24
C ARG A 15 -9.10 5.60 -2.31
N ASP A 16 -8.60 5.30 -3.50
CA ASP A 16 -8.60 6.25 -4.62
C ASP A 16 -10.04 6.67 -4.98
N ILE A 17 -10.97 5.71 -5.01
CA ILE A 17 -12.41 5.95 -5.24
C ILE A 17 -12.99 6.79 -4.11
N ALA A 18 -12.78 6.40 -2.84
CA ALA A 18 -13.30 7.14 -1.69
C ALA A 18 -12.82 8.60 -1.70
N ARG A 19 -11.53 8.82 -1.95
CA ARG A 19 -10.94 10.16 -2.08
C ARG A 19 -11.56 10.95 -3.24
N GLY A 20 -11.78 10.32 -4.39
CA GLY A 20 -12.43 10.95 -5.53
C GLY A 20 -13.89 11.37 -5.28
N LEU A 21 -14.53 10.76 -4.29
CA LEU A 21 -15.91 11.03 -3.86
C LEU A 21 -15.99 11.88 -2.57
N ASP A 22 -14.86 12.37 -2.07
CA ASP A 22 -14.76 13.11 -0.79
C ASP A 22 -15.28 12.33 0.42
N ILE A 23 -15.08 11.00 0.41
CA ILE A 23 -15.40 10.10 1.51
C ILE A 23 -14.16 9.90 2.37
N ASP A 24 -14.29 10.20 3.67
CA ASP A 24 -13.25 9.94 4.66
C ASP A 24 -13.18 8.45 5.00
N TRP A 25 -12.46 7.70 4.15
CA TRP A 25 -12.22 6.28 4.32
C TRP A 25 -10.73 5.98 4.23
N THR A 26 -10.24 5.27 5.25
CA THR A 26 -8.87 4.75 5.31
C THR A 26 -8.90 3.22 5.28
N PRO A 27 -7.97 2.58 4.56
CA PRO A 27 -7.94 1.14 4.53
C PRO A 27 -7.54 0.55 5.89
N PRO A 28 -8.06 -0.63 6.25
CA PRO A 28 -7.73 -1.27 7.52
C PRO A 28 -6.25 -1.69 7.58
N ALA A 29 -5.56 -1.37 8.68
CA ALA A 29 -4.13 -1.65 8.87
C ALA A 29 -3.82 -3.15 8.87
N GLU A 30 -4.74 -3.97 9.37
CA GLU A 30 -4.66 -5.43 9.39
C GLU A 30 -4.66 -6.07 8.00
N LEU A 31 -5.18 -5.36 6.98
CA LEU A 31 -5.06 -5.77 5.58
C LEU A 31 -3.78 -5.23 4.94
N CYS A 32 -3.31 -4.06 5.36
CA CYS A 32 -2.13 -3.42 4.79
C CYS A 32 -0.82 -4.11 5.22
N ALA A 33 -0.67 -4.46 6.50
CA ALA A 33 0.54 -5.08 7.04
C ALA A 33 0.98 -6.36 6.29
N PRO A 34 0.12 -7.40 6.13
CA PRO A 34 0.52 -8.61 5.42
C PRO A 34 0.73 -8.37 3.91
N VAL A 35 0.07 -7.37 3.33
CA VAL A 35 0.30 -6.97 1.93
C VAL A 35 1.68 -6.36 1.76
N VAL A 36 2.08 -5.44 2.65
CA VAL A 36 3.42 -4.82 2.64
C VAL A 36 4.49 -5.91 2.78
N GLU A 37 4.38 -6.75 3.80
CA GLU A 37 5.34 -7.84 4.04
C GLU A 37 5.47 -8.78 2.84
N ARG A 38 4.35 -9.10 2.18
CA ARG A 38 4.33 -10.08 1.10
C ARG A 38 4.77 -9.53 -0.25
N LEU A 39 4.43 -8.29 -0.57
CA LEU A 39 4.55 -7.70 -1.91
C LEU A 39 5.65 -6.65 -2.02
N PHE A 40 6.10 -6.08 -0.91
CA PHE A 40 7.12 -5.04 -0.85
C PHE A 40 8.21 -5.43 0.17
N PRO A 41 9.00 -6.47 -0.11
CA PRO A 41 10.01 -6.96 0.84
C PRO A 41 11.07 -5.91 1.21
N ASP A 42 11.27 -4.90 0.37
CA ASP A 42 12.22 -3.80 0.57
C ASP A 42 11.54 -2.52 1.11
N ALA A 43 10.30 -2.62 1.60
CA ALA A 43 9.61 -1.49 2.20
C ALA A 43 10.32 -0.99 3.48
N PRO A 44 10.31 0.32 3.75
CA PRO A 44 10.90 0.88 4.97
C PRO A 44 10.15 0.35 6.21
N THR A 45 10.88 0.11 7.29
CA THR A 45 10.34 -0.35 8.56
C THR A 45 10.10 0.82 9.52
N GLY A 46 9.29 0.61 10.56
CA GLY A 46 9.03 1.61 11.61
C GLY A 46 7.97 2.65 11.26
N HIS A 47 7.25 2.49 10.15
CA HIS A 47 6.11 3.32 9.76
C HIS A 47 4.80 2.56 9.93
N ASP A 48 3.68 3.30 9.99
CA ASP A 48 2.35 2.70 9.99
C ASP A 48 2.13 1.87 8.70
N PRO A 49 1.50 0.68 8.78
CA PRO A 49 1.31 -0.17 7.59
C PRO A 49 0.49 0.46 6.48
N VAL A 50 -0.50 1.31 6.80
CA VAL A 50 -1.31 2.03 5.81
C VAL A 50 -0.43 3.03 5.09
N ASP A 51 0.28 3.87 5.84
CA ASP A 51 1.17 4.88 5.26
C ASP A 51 2.28 4.24 4.42
N THR A 52 2.83 3.12 4.88
CA THR A 52 3.84 2.34 4.16
C THR A 52 3.29 1.81 2.84
N LEU A 53 2.08 1.23 2.84
CA LEU A 53 1.44 0.74 1.60
C LEU A 53 1.15 1.88 0.61
N LEU A 54 0.68 3.03 1.10
CA LEU A 54 0.43 4.19 0.25
C LEU A 54 1.71 4.78 -0.33
N TRP A 55 2.80 4.76 0.42
CA TRP A 55 4.11 5.16 -0.08
C TRP A 55 4.66 4.17 -1.10
N CYS A 56 4.62 2.85 -0.81
CA CYS A 56 5.02 1.78 -1.72
C CYS A 56 4.30 1.86 -3.07
N THR A 57 3.06 2.37 -3.07
CA THR A 57 2.22 2.50 -4.27
C THR A 57 2.15 3.95 -4.80
N GLY A 58 3.08 4.82 -4.40
CA GLY A 58 3.26 6.16 -4.97
C GLY A 58 2.13 7.16 -4.71
N ARG A 59 1.31 6.91 -3.68
CA ARG A 59 0.14 7.73 -3.29
C ARG A 59 0.40 8.67 -2.12
N ALA A 60 1.45 8.43 -1.36
CA ALA A 60 1.84 9.24 -0.20
C ALA A 60 3.36 9.37 -0.10
N GLU A 61 3.80 10.35 0.68
CA GLU A 61 5.16 10.49 1.20
C GLU A 61 5.24 9.86 2.59
N LEU A 62 6.44 9.48 3.03
CA LEU A 62 6.71 9.16 4.43
C LEU A 62 7.68 10.19 5.01
N PRO A 63 7.76 10.33 6.35
CA PRO A 63 8.78 11.16 6.98
C PRO A 63 10.19 10.81 6.46
N GLY A 64 10.82 11.75 5.75
CA GLY A 64 12.15 11.58 5.19
C GLY A 64 12.24 10.75 3.90
N LEU A 65 11.12 10.25 3.37
CA LEU A 65 11.09 9.49 2.12
C LEU A 65 10.11 10.14 1.13
N PRO A 66 10.59 10.68 0.00
CA PRO A 66 9.72 11.29 -1.00
C PRO A 66 8.81 10.24 -1.64
N ARG A 67 7.73 10.72 -2.27
CA ARG A 67 6.74 9.85 -2.92
C ARG A 67 7.39 8.99 -4.00
N GLN A 68 7.05 7.71 -4.03
CA GLN A 68 7.53 6.78 -5.05
C GLN A 68 7.08 7.16 -6.46
N SER A 69 7.97 6.97 -7.43
CA SER A 69 7.68 7.05 -8.87
C SER A 69 7.94 5.70 -9.53
N GLY A 70 6.99 5.20 -10.33
CA GLY A 70 7.19 3.95 -11.07
C GLY A 70 7.27 2.70 -10.18
N TRP A 71 6.40 2.61 -9.18
CA TRP A 71 6.34 1.48 -8.25
C TRP A 71 5.94 0.16 -8.93
N ARG A 72 6.35 -0.96 -8.32
CA ARG A 72 5.98 -2.33 -8.71
C ARG A 72 6.02 -3.23 -7.49
N TRP A 73 5.10 -4.20 -7.38
CA TRP A 73 5.15 -5.25 -6.35
C TRP A 73 6.02 -6.45 -6.77
N ASP A 74 6.51 -7.22 -5.78
CA ASP A 74 7.11 -8.53 -5.97
C ASP A 74 6.04 -9.61 -6.24
N GLY A 75 5.92 -10.01 -7.51
CA GLY A 75 4.98 -11.02 -7.97
C GLY A 75 5.43 -12.47 -7.77
N ASN A 76 6.66 -12.72 -7.31
CA ASN A 76 7.21 -14.08 -7.23
C ASN A 76 6.37 -14.96 -6.31
N VAL A 77 6.17 -16.20 -6.72
CA VAL A 77 5.56 -17.25 -5.89
C VAL A 77 6.61 -17.67 -4.85
N ARG A 78 6.20 -17.71 -3.58
CA ARG A 78 7.00 -18.12 -2.43
C ARG A 78 6.19 -19.13 -1.65
#